data_AF-A0A8H7NG99-F1
#
_entry.id   AF-A0A8H7NG99-F1
#
_cell.length_a   1.000
_cell.length_b   1.000
_cell.length_c   1.000
_cell.angle_alpha   90.00
_cell.angle_beta   90.00
_cell.angle_gamma   90.00
#
_symmetry.space_group_name_H-M   'P 1'
#
loop_
_entity.id
_entity.type
_entity.pdbx_description
1 polymer ?
#
loop_
_entity_poly.entity_id
_entity_poly.type
_entity_poly.pdbx_seq_one_letter_code
_entity_poly.pdbx_strand_id
1 'polypeptide(L)'
;MWLAKGYWRLAFLEGDDQKLIEDGGITGLIKEELRIACMERGINVLGKSETDMKAALGDWLRLTADEDINERRKRMTVLLLTQQKNWPQTRNFALPSWHL
;
A
#
# COMPACT_ATOMS: atom_id res chain seq x y z
N MET A 1 9.91 -16.63 13.49
CA MET A 1 9.87 -16.70 12.01
C MET A 1 8.88 -15.71 11.40
N TRP A 2 7.63 -15.64 11.87
CA TRP A 2 6.59 -14.76 11.30
C TRP A 2 6.82 -13.25 11.47
N LEU A 3 7.32 -12.80 12.63
CA LEU A 3 7.65 -11.38 12.87
C LEU A 3 8.70 -10.86 11.87
N ALA A 4 9.80 -11.61 11.69
CA ALA A 4 10.83 -11.26 10.72
C ALA A 4 10.27 -11.15 9.30
N LYS A 5 9.37 -12.06 8.90
CA LYS A 5 8.72 -12.00 7.58
C LYS A 5 7.84 -10.75 7.42
N GLY A 6 7.09 -10.38 8.46
CA GLY A 6 6.28 -9.15 8.48
C GLY A 6 7.14 -7.89 8.36
N TYR A 7 8.22 -7.82 9.14
CA TYR A 7 9.16 -6.71 9.10
C TYR A 7 9.74 -6.49 7.70
N TRP A 8 10.28 -7.55 7.08
CA TRP A 8 10.84 -7.45 5.73
C TRP A 8 9.79 -7.11 4.67
N ARG A 9 8.54 -7.57 4.86
CA ARG A 9 7.44 -7.20 3.96
C ARG A 9 7.13 -5.71 4.02
N LEU A 10 7.06 -5.13 5.23
CA LEU A 10 6.81 -3.71 5.40
C LEU A 10 7.98 -2.88 4.85
N ALA A 11 9.23 -3.26 5.13
CA ALA A 11 10.40 -2.58 4.59
C ALA A 11 10.46 -2.61 3.05
N PHE A 12 10.07 -3.73 2.43
CA PHE A 12 9.97 -3.84 0.98
C PHE A 12 8.93 -2.88 0.41
N LEU A 13 7.70 -2.90 0.93
CA LEU A 13 6.60 -2.04 0.44
C LEU A 13 6.90 -0.55 0.68
N GLU A 14 7.55 -0.22 1.78
CA GLU A 14 8.02 1.14 2.07
C GLU A 14 9.01 1.64 1.01
N GLY A 15 10.04 0.84 0.70
CA GLY A 15 11.01 1.20 -0.34
C GLY A 15 10.39 1.25 -1.74
N ASP A 16 9.44 0.36 -2.03
CA ASP A 16 8.70 0.35 -3.29
C ASP A 16 7.78 1.57 -3.44
N ASP A 17 7.02 1.93 -2.39
CA ASP A 17 6.18 3.14 -2.36
C ASP A 17 7.03 4.41 -2.57
N GLN A 18 8.22 4.48 -1.96
CA GLN A 18 9.12 5.63 -2.11
C GLN A 18 9.61 5.77 -3.56
N LYS A 19 10.13 4.70 -4.16
CA LYS A 19 10.59 4.71 -5.56
C LYS A 19 9.45 5.03 -6.52
N LEU A 20 8.28 4.45 -6.27
CA LEU A 20 7.09 4.70 -7.08
C LEU A 20 6.72 6.19 -7.07
N ILE A 21 6.80 6.87 -5.93
CA ILE A 21 6.54 8.32 -5.83
C ILE A 21 7.62 9.12 -6.58
N GLU A 22 8.90 8.75 -6.43
CA GLU A 22 10.03 9.42 -7.09
C GLU A 22 9.99 9.29 -8.62
N ASP A 23 9.56 8.14 -9.14
CA ASP A 23 9.50 7.82 -10.58
C ASP A 23 8.20 8.29 -11.28
N GLY A 24 7.53 9.31 -10.72
CA GLY A 24 6.33 9.90 -11.33
C GLY A 24 5.01 9.25 -10.94
N GLY A 25 5.00 8.49 -9.84
CA GLY A 25 3.80 7.94 -9.23
C GLY A 25 3.08 6.93 -10.12
N ILE A 26 1.78 6.81 -9.88
CA ILE A 26 0.91 5.85 -10.57
C ILE A 26 0.83 6.12 -12.09
N THR A 27 1.09 7.36 -12.50
CA THR A 27 1.10 7.74 -13.92
C THR A 27 2.35 7.24 -14.66
N GLY A 28 3.44 6.96 -13.95
CA GLY A 28 4.69 6.45 -14.52
C GLY A 28 4.67 4.95 -14.81
N LEU A 29 3.73 4.19 -14.23
CA LEU A 29 3.69 2.74 -14.34
C LEU A 29 3.11 2.26 -15.67
N ILE A 30 3.77 1.28 -16.29
CA ILE A 30 3.14 0.48 -17.34
C ILE A 30 2.12 -0.49 -16.73
N LYS A 31 1.23 -1.04 -17.57
CA LYS A 31 0.12 -1.90 -17.14
C LYS A 31 0.56 -3.09 -16.26
N GLU A 32 1.69 -3.72 -16.58
CA GLU A 32 2.16 -4.87 -15.83
C GLU A 32 2.77 -4.46 -14.46
N GLU A 33 3.52 -3.36 -14.41
CA GLU A 33 4.03 -2.81 -13.15
C GLU A 33 2.89 -2.38 -12.23
N LEU A 34 1.85 -1.74 -12.78
CA LEU A 34 0.65 -1.41 -12.03
C LEU A 34 -0.02 -2.66 -11.44
N ARG A 35 -0.14 -3.73 -12.24
CA ARG A 35 -0.72 -5.00 -11.79
C ARG A 35 0.09 -5.61 -10.64
N ILE A 36 1.42 -5.64 -10.78
CA ILE A 36 2.34 -6.15 -9.75
C ILE A 36 2.25 -5.27 -8.49
N ALA A 37 2.36 -3.95 -8.62
CA ALA A 37 2.28 -3.02 -7.50
C ALA A 37 0.98 -3.18 -6.72
N CYS A 38 -0.15 -3.35 -7.40
CA CYS A 38 -1.43 -3.67 -6.78
C CYS A 38 -1.41 -5.02 -6.05
N MET A 39 -0.93 -6.09 -6.68
CA MET A 39 -0.86 -7.42 -6.07
C MET A 39 0.01 -7.44 -4.80
N GLU A 40 1.16 -6.76 -4.83
CA GLU A 40 2.05 -6.67 -3.67
C GLU A 40 1.38 -5.95 -2.48
N ARG A 41 0.38 -5.11 -2.74
CA ARG A 41 -0.38 -4.38 -1.72
C ARG A 41 -1.70 -5.08 -1.34
N GLY A 42 -1.93 -6.29 -1.84
CA GLY A 42 -3.16 -7.06 -1.59
C GLY A 42 -4.40 -6.49 -2.30
N ILE A 43 -4.20 -5.64 -3.31
CA ILE A 43 -5.28 -5.06 -4.12
C ILE A 43 -5.76 -6.08 -5.14
N ASN A 44 -7.08 -6.21 -5.30
CA ASN A 44 -7.65 -7.12 -6.29
C ASN A 44 -7.45 -6.58 -7.71
N VAL A 45 -6.79 -7.36 -8.56
CA VAL A 45 -6.53 -7.04 -9.98
C VAL A 45 -7.41 -7.82 -10.96
N LEU A 46 -8.08 -8.89 -10.51
CA LEU A 46 -8.83 -9.77 -11.39
C LEU A 46 -10.10 -9.07 -11.90
N GLY A 47 -10.23 -8.98 -13.23
CA GLY A 47 -11.37 -8.33 -13.88
C GLY A 47 -11.42 -6.81 -13.66
N LYS A 48 -10.33 -6.18 -13.21
CA LYS A 48 -10.25 -4.73 -12.99
C LYS A 48 -9.67 -4.01 -14.20
N SER A 49 -10.21 -2.82 -14.48
CA SER A 49 -9.63 -1.94 -15.49
C SER A 49 -8.33 -1.30 -14.98
N GLU A 50 -7.51 -0.77 -15.89
CA GLU A 50 -6.32 -0.02 -15.51
C GLU A 50 -6.68 1.17 -14.62
N THR A 51 -7.74 1.90 -14.96
CA THR A 51 -8.25 3.04 -14.16
C THR A 51 -8.61 2.63 -12.74
N ASP A 52 -9.30 1.49 -12.55
CA ASP A 52 -9.65 0.99 -11.22
C ASP A 52 -8.41 0.64 -10.40
N MET A 53 -7.41 0.00 -11.04
CA MET A 53 -6.14 -0.33 -10.38
C MET A 53 -5.36 0.92 -10.00
N LYS A 54 -5.31 1.93 -10.88
CA LYS A 54 -4.68 3.22 -10.59
C LYS A 54 -5.36 3.93 -9.42
N ALA A 55 -6.70 3.95 -9.39
CA ALA A 55 -7.45 4.52 -8.28
C ALA A 55 -7.15 3.79 -6.95
N ALA A 56 -7.19 2.46 -6.96
CA ALA A 56 -6.91 1.65 -5.78
C ALA A 56 -5.47 1.81 -5.26
N LEU A 57 -4.48 1.86 -6.15
CA LEU A 57 -3.09 2.11 -5.77
C LEU A 57 -2.91 3.53 -5.22
N GLY A 58 -3.66 4.51 -5.75
CA GLY A 58 -3.66 5.87 -5.23
C GLY A 58 -4.26 5.98 -3.85
N ASP A 59 -5.32 5.22 -3.58
CA ASP A 59 -5.86 5.11 -2.23
C ASP A 59 -4.85 4.49 -1.27
N TRP A 60 -4.12 3.45 -1.68
CA TRP A 60 -3.03 2.90 -0.86
C TRP A 60 -2.02 3.99 -0.49
N LEU A 61 -1.41 4.65 -1.48
CA LEU A 61 -0.35 5.65 -1.25
C LEU A 61 -0.86 6.80 -0.39
N ARG A 62 -2.09 7.26 -0.63
CA ARG A 62 -2.73 8.32 0.15
C ARG A 62 -2.96 7.90 1.60
N LEU A 63 -3.46 6.69 1.84
CA LEU A 63 -3.82 6.22 3.17
C LEU A 63 -2.59 5.84 4.02
N THR A 64 -1.50 5.41 3.38
CA THR A 64 -0.24 5.06 4.05
C THR A 64 0.72 6.24 4.20
N ALA A 65 0.60 7.30 3.40
CA ALA A 65 1.45 8.48 3.50
C ALA A 65 1.51 9.00 4.94
N ASP A 66 2.72 9.11 5.47
CA ASP A 66 3.05 9.69 6.77
C ASP A 66 4.55 10.01 6.80
N GLU A 67 4.97 11.05 7.49
CA GLU A 67 6.39 11.42 7.62
C GLU A 67 7.11 10.48 8.62
N ASP A 68 6.39 10.00 9.64
CA ASP A 68 6.92 9.01 10.57
C ASP A 68 6.81 7.60 9.96
N ILE A 69 7.98 6.95 9.84
CA ILE A 69 8.11 5.58 9.34
C ILE A 69 7.28 4.57 10.15
N ASN A 70 7.17 4.73 11.47
CA ASN A 70 6.42 3.83 12.32
C ASN A 70 4.91 4.01 12.09
N GLU A 71 4.44 5.25 11.94
CA GLU A 71 3.03 5.53 11.60
C GLU A 71 2.68 5.01 10.21
N ARG A 72 3.57 5.19 9.23
CA ARG A 72 3.43 4.60 7.89
C ARG A 72 3.29 3.08 7.95
N ARG A 73 4.14 2.40 8.72
CA ARG A 73 4.10 0.94 8.91
C ARG A 73 2.83 0.45 9.61
N LYS A 74 2.34 1.19 10.62
CA LYS A 74 1.03 0.92 11.24
C LYS A 74 -0.10 1.01 10.22
N ARG A 75 -0.12 2.07 9.40
CA ARG A 75 -1.12 2.27 8.32
C ARG A 75 -1.08 1.13 7.30
N MET A 76 0.11 0.77 6.81
CA MET A 76 0.30 -0.38 5.89
C MET A 76 -0.21 -1.69 6.51
N THR A 77 0.08 -1.91 7.79
CA THR A 77 -0.38 -3.11 8.52
C THR A 77 -1.91 -3.17 8.56
N VAL A 78 -2.58 -2.05 8.85
CA VAL A 78 -4.05 -1.96 8.83
C VAL A 78 -4.59 -2.31 7.44
N LEU A 79 -4.03 -1.74 6.37
CA LEU A 79 -4.52 -2.00 5.00
C LEU A 79 -4.28 -3.44 4.56
N LEU A 80 -3.13 -4.04 4.88
CA LEU A 80 -2.81 -5.44 4.54
C LEU A 80 -3.69 -6.45 5.27
N LEU A 81 -4.14 -6.11 6.48
CA LEU A 81 -5.01 -6.97 7.29
C LEU A 81 -6.50 -6.67 7.12
N THR A 82 -6.85 -5.72 6.24
CA THR A 82 -8.22 -5.33 5.96
C THR A 82 -8.54 -5.59 4.49
N GLN A 83 -9.67 -6.24 4.21
CA GLN A 83 -10.12 -6.40 2.82
C GLN A 83 -10.26 -5.02 2.16
N GLN A 84 -9.78 -4.88 0.93
CA GLN A 84 -9.74 -3.60 0.20
C GLN A 84 -11.06 -2.81 0.23
N LYS A 85 -12.21 -3.48 0.11
CA LYS A 85 -13.54 -2.85 0.16
C LYS A 85 -13.89 -2.17 1.50
N ASN A 86 -13.15 -2.51 2.56
CA ASN A 86 -13.31 -2.00 3.91
C ASN A 86 -12.16 -1.05 4.31
N TRP A 87 -11.31 -0.65 3.37
CA TRP A 87 -10.25 0.31 3.66
C TRP A 87 -10.83 1.64 4.15
N PRO A 88 -10.13 2.34 5.06
CA PRO A 88 -10.54 3.68 5.49
C PRO A 88 -10.66 4.64 4.32
N GLN A 89 -11.65 5.53 4.35
CA GLN A 89 -11.82 6.52 3.27
C GLN A 89 -10.90 7.74 3.45
N THR A 90 -10.56 8.08 4.70
CA THR A 90 -9.70 9.22 5.02
C THR A 90 -8.41 8.73 5.66
N ARG A 91 -7.40 9.62 5.78
CA ARG A 91 -6.14 9.32 6.49
C ARG A 91 -6.29 9.32 8.02
N ASN A 92 -7.42 9.81 8.54
CA ASN A 92 -7.67 9.88 9.99
C ASN A 92 -8.45 8.65 10.44
N PHE A 93 -7.75 7.53 10.58
CA PHE A 93 -8.29 6.28 11.10
C PHE A 93 -7.46 5.77 12.27
N ALA A 94 -8.09 4.99 13.15
CA ALA A 94 -7.42 4.44 14.32
C ALA A 94 -6.27 3.51 13.91
N LEU A 95 -5.10 3.73 14.51
CA LEU A 95 -3.92 2.91 14.30
C LEU A 95 -3.66 2.04 15.53
N PRO A 96 -3.18 0.80 15.34
CA PRO A 96 -2.80 -0.05 16.45
C PRO A 96 -1.65 0.58 17.25
N SER A 97 -1.56 0.25 18.54
CA SER A 97 -0.42 0.63 19.39
C SER A 97 0.87 -0.11 19.02
N TRP A 98 0.78 -1.11 18.15
CA TRP A 98 1.87 -1.98 17.70
C TRP A 98 2.01 -1.92 16.18
N HIS A 99 3.19 -2.23 15.67
CA HIS A 99 3.43 -2.55 14.27
C HIS A 99 4.36 -3.77 14.16
N LEU A 100 4.37 -4.42 13.00
CA LEU A 100 5.31 -5.50 12.67
C LEU A 100 6.71 -4.96 12.38
#